data_AF-A0A9D2U1R7-F1
#
_entry.id   AF-A0A9D2U1R7-F1
#
_cell.length_a   1.000
_cell.length_b   1.000
_cell.length_c   1.000
_cell.angle_alpha   90.00
_cell.angle_beta   90.00
_cell.angle_gamma   90.00
#
_symmetry.space_group_name_H-M   'P 1'
#
loop_
_entity.id
_entity.type
_entity.pdbx_description
1 polymer ?
#
loop_
_entity_poly.entity_id
_entity_poly.type
_entity_poly.pdbx_seq_one_letter_code
_entity_poly.pdbx_strand_id
1 'polypeptide(L)'
;MKSVLITPEGIQKNLKNIKPLDAICEYIWNGFDAEATEIKITLHENGLGIINMITVEDNGIGIDYDELKYKFQPFNDSKKADLSAKTNHSLPHGRKGIG
;
A
#
# COMPACT_ATOMS: atom_id res chain seq x y z
N MET A 1 1.27 -5.48 -27.01
CA MET A 1 0.41 -5.69 -25.82
C MET A 1 -0.28 -4.38 -25.51
N LYS A 2 -1.61 -4.37 -25.30
CA LYS A 2 -2.35 -3.16 -24.90
C LYS A 2 -2.04 -2.90 -23.42
N SER A 3 -1.39 -1.78 -23.12
CA SER A 3 -1.30 -1.26 -21.76
C SER A 3 -2.70 -0.84 -21.32
N VAL A 4 -3.26 -1.54 -20.34
CA VAL A 4 -4.51 -1.12 -19.71
C VAL A 4 -4.15 0.05 -18.80
N LEU A 5 -4.28 1.27 -19.29
CA LEU A 5 -4.21 2.47 -18.46
C LEU A 5 -5.47 2.50 -17.60
N ILE A 6 -5.30 2.27 -16.31
CA ILE A 6 -6.39 2.35 -15.35
C ILE A 6 -6.72 3.82 -15.14
N THR A 7 -7.94 4.21 -15.54
CA THR A 7 -8.45 5.57 -15.34
C THR A 7 -8.92 5.73 -13.88
N PRO A 8 -8.98 6.95 -13.33
CA PRO A 8 -9.51 7.21 -11.98
C PRO A 8 -10.87 6.55 -11.71
N GLU A 9 -11.73 6.47 -12.73
CA GLU A 9 -13.04 5.81 -12.67
C GLU A 9 -12.92 4.28 -12.51
N GLY A 10 -11.90 3.68 -13.12
CA GLY A 10 -11.55 2.27 -12.97
C GLY A 10 -11.04 1.94 -11.57
N ILE A 11 -10.21 2.81 -10.98
CA ILE A 11 -9.77 2.70 -9.57
C ILE A 11 -10.99 2.79 -8.66
N GLN A 12 -11.80 3.83 -8.82
CA GLN A 12 -12.97 4.05 -7.99
C GLN A 12 -13.95 2.87 -8.07
N LYS A 13 -14.14 2.27 -9.26
CA LYS A 13 -15.02 1.11 -9.45
C LYS A 13 -14.51 -0.17 -8.78
N ASN A 14 -13.19 -0.39 -8.75
CA ASN A 14 -12.60 -1.59 -8.14
C ASN A 14 -12.42 -1.48 -6.62
N LEU A 15 -12.25 -0.26 -6.09
CA LEU A 15 -12.04 -0.04 -4.65
C LEU A 15 -13.33 0.23 -3.86
N LYS A 16 -14.52 0.24 -4.51
CA LYS A 16 -15.81 0.58 -3.86
C LYS A 16 -16.13 -0.23 -2.60
N ASN A 17 -15.60 -1.45 -2.50
CA ASN A 17 -15.93 -2.39 -1.43
C ASN A 17 -14.85 -2.49 -0.35
N ILE A 18 -13.76 -1.72 -0.45
CA ILE A 18 -12.72 -1.71 0.57
C ILE A 18 -13.22 -0.90 1.76
N LYS A 19 -13.28 -1.52 2.94
CA LYS A 19 -13.66 -0.81 4.14
C LYS A 19 -12.50 0.09 4.58
N PRO A 20 -12.77 1.24 5.21
CA PRO A 20 -11.70 2.14 5.67
C PRO A 20 -10.65 1.45 6.54
N LEU A 21 -11.08 0.54 7.43
CA LEU A 21 -10.16 -0.20 8.27
C LEU A 21 -9.28 -1.17 7.47
N ASP A 22 -9.84 -1.84 6.47
CA ASP A 22 -9.07 -2.73 5.59
C ASP A 22 -8.00 -1.93 4.83
N ALA A 23 -8.34 -0.73 4.35
CA ALA A 23 -7.37 0.15 3.71
C ALA A 23 -6.22 0.55 4.66
N ILE A 24 -6.52 0.89 5.91
CA ILE A 24 -5.50 1.21 6.92
C ILE A 24 -4.61 -0.01 7.19
N CYS A 25 -5.20 -1.20 7.28
CA CYS A 25 -4.45 -2.45 7.43
C CYS A 25 -3.47 -2.68 6.27
N GLU A 26 -3.87 -2.38 5.03
CA GLU A 26 -2.95 -2.51 3.88
C GLU A 26 -1.76 -1.54 4.00
N TYR A 27 -1.97 -0.28 4.44
CA TYR A 27 -0.85 0.64 4.70
C TYR A 27 0.10 0.13 5.79
N ILE A 28 -0.43 -0.47 6.86
CA ILE A 28 0.38 -1.07 7.92
C ILE A 28 1.18 -2.26 7.36
N TRP A 29 0.55 -3.11 6.56
CA TRP A 29 1.23 -4.23 5.91
C TRP A 29 2.32 -3.78 4.95
N ASN A 30 2.11 -2.70 4.20
CA ASN A 30 3.13 -2.13 3.32
C ASN A 30 4.40 -1.75 4.09
N GLY A 31 4.28 -1.19 5.29
CA GLY A 31 5.43 -0.91 6.15
C GLY A 31 6.18 -2.17 6.56
N PHE A 32 5.48 -3.22 6.98
CA PHE A 32 6.13 -4.51 7.30
C PHE A 32 6.77 -5.18 6.08
N ASP A 33 6.12 -5.08 4.90
CA ASP A 33 6.65 -5.53 3.61
C ASP A 33 7.92 -4.75 3.21
N ALA A 34 8.13 -3.57 3.79
CA ALA A 34 9.33 -2.73 3.69
C ALA A 34 10.33 -2.97 4.83
N GLU A 35 10.19 -4.07 5.59
CA GLU A 35 11.09 -4.44 6.70
C GLU A 35 11.05 -3.45 7.89
N ALA A 36 9.97 -2.66 8.04
CA ALA A 36 9.78 -1.83 9.21
C ALA A 36 9.70 -2.67 10.50
N THR A 37 10.31 -2.17 11.56
CA THR A 37 10.22 -2.76 12.91
C THR A 37 9.18 -2.04 13.78
N GLU A 38 8.81 -0.81 13.39
CA GLU A 38 7.83 0.01 14.09
C GLU A 38 6.89 0.67 13.08
N ILE A 39 5.60 0.65 13.40
CA ILE A 39 4.56 1.38 12.69
C ILE A 39 3.87 2.31 13.68
N LYS A 40 3.88 3.61 13.40
CA LYS A 40 3.23 4.64 14.20
C LYS A 40 1.94 5.09 13.52
N ILE A 41 0.84 5.05 14.28
CA ILE A 41 -0.46 5.52 13.82
C ILE A 41 -0.87 6.72 14.65
N THR A 42 -1.13 7.85 14.00
CA THR A 42 -1.58 9.09 14.64
C THR A 42 -2.97 9.45 14.14
N LEU A 43 -3.92 9.62 15.06
CA LEU A 43 -5.25 10.14 14.79
C LEU A 43 -5.25 11.64 15.08
N HIS A 44 -5.61 12.45 14.10
CA HIS A 44 -5.67 13.90 14.25
C HIS A 44 -7.12 14.34 14.36
N GLU A 45 -7.39 15.15 15.36
CA GLU A 45 -8.70 15.74 15.61
C GLU A 45 -8.73 17.19 15.09
N ASN A 46 -9.87 17.61 14.55
CA ASN A 46 -10.11 19.00 14.24
C ASN A 46 -10.45 19.80 15.52
N GLY A 47 -10.67 21.11 15.39
CA GLY A 47 -11.06 21.97 16.51
C GLY A 47 -12.39 21.61 17.20
N LEU A 48 -13.14 20.63 16.68
CA LEU A 48 -14.38 20.11 17.28
C LEU A 48 -14.19 18.74 17.96
N GLY A 49 -12.95 18.23 18.05
CA GLY A 49 -12.65 16.91 18.61
C GLY A 49 -13.03 15.74 17.70
N ILE A 50 -13.27 15.99 16.41
CA ILE A 50 -13.62 14.95 15.43
C ILE A 50 -12.37 14.57 14.66
N ILE A 51 -12.10 13.27 14.55
CA ILE A 51 -10.99 12.75 13.74
C ILE A 51 -11.20 13.15 12.27
N ASN A 52 -10.25 13.88 11.71
CA ASN A 52 -10.30 14.34 10.31
C ASN A 52 -9.10 13.85 9.47
N MET A 53 -8.06 13.30 10.10
CA MET A 53 -6.89 12.76 9.42
C MET A 53 -6.29 11.60 10.21
N ILE A 54 -5.77 10.61 9.48
CA ILE A 54 -5.00 9.50 10.02
C ILE A 54 -3.65 9.51 9.32
N THR A 55 -2.58 9.43 10.11
CA THR A 55 -1.21 9.31 9.61
C THR A 55 -0.67 7.94 9.99
N VAL A 56 -0.14 7.21 9.01
CA VAL A 56 0.56 5.94 9.19
C VAL A 56 2.02 6.16 8.76
N GLU A 57 2.95 5.97 9.69
CA GLU A 57 4.39 6.15 9.48
C GLU A 57 5.11 4.84 9.81
N ASP A 58 6.00 4.40 8.92
CA ASP A 58 6.86 3.24 9.15
C ASP A 58 8.34 3.66 9.13
N ASN A 59 9.20 2.85 9.75
CA ASN A 59 10.65 3.04 9.73
C ASN A 59 11.36 2.06 8.76
N GLY A 60 10.64 1.55 7.78
CA GLY A 60 11.14 0.59 6.81
C GLY A 60 11.94 1.22 5.67
N ILE A 61 12.19 0.41 4.66
CA ILE A 61 12.87 0.79 3.43
C ILE A 61 11.94 1.71 2.64
N GLY A 62 12.30 2.99 2.58
CA GLY A 62 11.57 3.99 1.81
C GLY A 62 11.51 3.68 0.31
N ILE A 63 10.76 4.51 -0.42
CA ILE A 63 10.61 4.38 -1.87
C ILE A 63 11.65 5.26 -2.57
N ASP A 64 12.43 4.68 -3.48
CA ASP A 64 13.28 5.45 -4.39
C ASP A 64 12.41 6.41 -5.21
N TYR A 65 12.76 7.70 -5.19
CA TYR A 65 12.03 8.77 -5.84
C TYR A 65 11.89 8.54 -7.35
N ASP A 66 12.93 7.99 -8.00
CA ASP A 66 12.90 7.71 -9.43
C ASP A 66 11.95 6.57 -9.79
N GLU A 67 11.66 5.68 -8.82
CA GLU A 67 10.73 4.57 -8.93
C GLU A 67 9.30 4.94 -8.55
N LEU A 68 9.07 6.10 -7.93
CA LEU A 68 7.77 6.55 -7.42
C LEU A 68 6.69 6.48 -8.52
N LYS A 69 7.01 6.95 -9.73
CA LYS A 69 6.11 6.94 -10.88
C LYS A 69 5.71 5.54 -11.34
N TYR A 70 6.47 4.51 -11.00
CA TYR A 70 6.18 3.12 -11.34
C TYR A 70 5.52 2.37 -10.17
N LYS A 71 5.87 2.68 -8.92
CA LYS A 71 5.28 2.05 -7.73
C LYS A 71 3.86 2.53 -7.43
N PHE A 72 3.52 3.77 -7.78
CA PHE A 72 2.18 4.34 -7.59
C PHE A 72 1.27 4.27 -8.84
N GLN A 73 1.71 3.60 -9.91
CA GLN A 73 0.84 3.31 -11.05
C GLN A 73 0.01 2.05 -10.77
N PRO A 74 -1.31 2.05 -11.00
CA PRO A 74 -2.12 0.88 -10.69
C PRO A 74 -1.88 -0.23 -11.72
N PHE A 75 -1.53 -1.40 -11.17
CA PHE A 75 -1.97 -2.75 -11.57
C PHE A 75 -1.56 -3.35 -12.92
N ASN A 76 -0.52 -4.20 -12.88
CA ASN A 76 -0.51 -5.64 -13.22
C ASN A 76 0.91 -6.22 -13.29
N ASP A 77 1.91 -5.55 -12.71
CA ASP A 77 3.29 -6.01 -12.78
C ASP A 77 3.89 -6.13 -11.37
N SER A 78 3.36 -7.09 -10.61
CA SER A 78 4.00 -7.53 -9.38
C SER A 78 5.35 -8.15 -9.74
N LYS A 79 6.42 -7.34 -9.74
CA LYS A 79 7.81 -7.86 -9.79
C LYS A 79 8.12 -8.87 -8.68
N LYS A 80 7.24 -8.99 -7.66
CA LYS A 80 7.31 -10.00 -6.59
C LYS A 80 6.81 -11.40 -6.98
N ALA A 81 6.25 -11.62 -8.17
CA ALA A 81 5.82 -12.96 -8.60
C ALA A 81 7.00 -13.94 -8.83
N ASP A 82 8.15 -13.44 -9.26
CA ASP A 82 9.32 -14.28 -9.60
C ASP A 82 10.25 -14.60 -8.42
N LEU A 83 10.04 -14.01 -7.22
CA LEU A 83 10.90 -14.23 -6.05
C LEU A 83 10.46 -15.42 -5.17
N SER A 84 9.44 -16.17 -5.60
CA SER A 84 8.85 -17.31 -4.86
C SER A 84 9.78 -18.53 -4.66
N ALA A 85 11.07 -18.43 -4.99
CA ALA A 85 12.01 -19.54 -4.90
C ALA A 85 13.07 -19.41 -3.79
N LYS A 86 12.92 -18.50 -2.81
CA LYS A 86 13.82 -18.49 -1.64
C LYS A 86 13.05 -18.61 -0.33
N THR A 87 13.25 -19.76 0.27
CA THR A 87 12.78 -20.20 1.58
C THR A 87 13.25 -19.27 2.70
N ASN A 88 12.35 -19.04 3.65
CA ASN A 88 12.55 -18.65 5.06
C ASN A 88 12.02 -17.25 5.46
N HIS A 89 10.94 -17.30 6.25
CA HIS A 89 10.28 -16.27 7.05
C HIS A 89 9.47 -15.18 6.31
N SER A 90 8.22 -15.02 6.77
CA SER A 90 7.17 -14.08 6.35
C SER A 90 6.82 -14.08 4.86
N LEU A 91 5.74 -14.77 4.50
CA LEU A 91 5.10 -14.56 3.20
C LEU A 91 4.66 -13.09 3.09
N PRO A 92 5.11 -12.33 2.08
CA PRO A 92 4.63 -10.96 1.86
C PRO A 92 3.12 -10.99 1.55
N HIS A 93 2.35 -10.15 2.24
CA HIS A 93 0.89 -10.12 2.12
C HIS A 93 0.46 -9.52 0.76
N GLY A 94 1.28 -8.60 0.22
CA GLY A 94 1.05 -7.89 -1.03
C GLY A 94 1.28 -8.75 -2.27
N ARG A 95 0.27 -9.51 -2.70
CA ARG A 95 0.33 -10.32 -3.94
C ARG A 95 -0.23 -9.64 -5.18
N LYS A 96 -0.94 -8.53 -5.00
CA LYS A 96 -1.79 -7.95 -6.03
C LYS A 96 -1.33 -6.56 -6.51
N GLY A 97 -0.58 -5.80 -5.72
CA GLY A 97 -0.20 -4.43 -6.06
C GLY A 97 -1.37 -3.44 -5.98
N ILE A 98 -2.32 -3.69 -5.06
CA ILE A 98 -3.44 -2.77 -4.76
C ILE A 98 -3.13 -1.93 -3.51
N GLY A 99 -2.00 -2.20 -2.85
CA GLY A 99 -1.52 -1.49 -1.67
C GLY A 99 -0.65 -0.31 -2.03
#